data_AF-A0A0G1N120-F1
#
_entry.id   AF-A0A0G1N120-F1
#
_cell.length_a   1.000
_cell.length_b   1.000
_cell.length_c   1.000
_cell.angle_alpha   90.00
_cell.angle_beta   90.00
_cell.angle_gamma   90.00
#
_symmetry.space_group_name_H-M   'P 1'
#
loop_
_entity.id
_entity.type
_entity.pdbx_description
1 polymer ?
#
loop_
_entity_poly.entity_id
_entity_poly.type
_entity_poly.pdbx_seq_one_letter_code
_entity_poly.pdbx_strand_id
1 'polypeptide(L)'
;MTGIFLFIGGLLLGSFINMIVWRIPNGVTLKGRSLCVHCLHTLAWIDLIPVVSFLLLRFKCRYCLQKISWRYPLLELATAVALVFAWIARPDYFAVPLDVSFVVLSTGMLVALFVIDHEYQIVPDVITLPAIAVFMILQIARGVQVGSLLFAALLAGGFFAAQYVFSKGRWIGDGDIRLGILMGVILGW
;
A
#
# COMPACT_ATOMS: atom_id res chain seq x y z
N MET A 1 19.91 8.85 -12.34
CA MET A 1 18.61 9.13 -12.99
C MET A 1 17.52 8.21 -12.47
N THR A 2 17.74 6.88 -12.34
CA THR A 2 16.76 5.90 -11.82
C THR A 2 16.13 6.30 -10.48
N GLY A 3 16.92 6.70 -9.48
CA GLY A 3 16.38 7.13 -8.18
C GLY A 3 15.40 8.30 -8.25
N ILE A 4 15.58 9.25 -9.19
CA ILE A 4 14.65 10.38 -9.39
C ILE A 4 13.32 9.87 -9.95
N PHE A 5 13.36 8.99 -10.94
CA PHE A 5 12.15 8.39 -11.50
C PHE A 5 11.38 7.57 -10.46
N LEU A 6 12.08 6.81 -9.60
CA LEU A 6 11.46 6.06 -8.52
C LEU A 6 10.86 6.98 -7.44
N PHE A 7 11.54 8.08 -7.11
CA PHE A 7 11.01 9.05 -6.18
C PHE A 7 9.71 9.68 -6.70
N ILE A 8 9.70 10.16 -7.94
CA ILE A 8 8.50 10.73 -8.58
C ILE A 8 7.40 9.66 -8.70
N GLY A 9 7.75 8.44 -9.13
CA GLY A 9 6.81 7.33 -9.23
C GLY A 9 6.20 6.97 -7.88
N GLY A 10 6.99 6.97 -6.81
CA GLY A 10 6.52 6.71 -5.46
C GLY A 10 5.64 7.83 -4.89
N LEU A 11 5.91 9.08 -5.24
CA LEU A 11 5.01 10.20 -4.92
C LEU A 11 3.64 10.01 -5.58
N LEU A 12 3.60 9.65 -6.87
CA LEU A 12 2.37 9.38 -7.60
C LEU A 12 1.63 8.17 -7.03
N LEU A 13 2.36 7.10 -6.72
CA LEU A 13 1.81 5.90 -6.11
C LEU A 13 1.22 6.20 -4.73
N GLY A 14 1.92 6.97 -3.89
CA GLY A 14 1.41 7.39 -2.59
C GLY A 14 0.14 8.23 -2.70
N SER A 15 0.04 9.11 -3.72
CA SER A 15 -1.17 9.89 -3.95
C SER A 15 -2.36 9.01 -4.34
N PHE A 16 -2.11 7.97 -5.13
CA PHE A 16 -3.12 6.95 -5.43
C PHE A 16 -3.51 6.12 -4.18
N ILE A 17 -2.54 5.74 -3.35
CA ILE A 17 -2.80 5.02 -2.09
C ILE A 17 -3.65 5.88 -1.14
N ASN A 18 -3.41 7.18 -1.04
CA ASN A 18 -4.26 8.10 -0.27
C ASN A 18 -5.74 8.00 -0.68
N MET A 19 -6.01 7.84 -1.97
CA MET A 19 -7.37 7.63 -2.46
C MET A 19 -7.91 6.26 -2.02
N ILE A 20 -7.13 5.20 -2.13
CA ILE A 20 -7.52 3.84 -1.73
C ILE A 20 -7.86 3.77 -0.24
N VAL A 21 -6.97 4.29 0.62
CA VAL A 21 -7.09 4.30 2.07
C VAL A 21 -8.38 4.96 2.52
N TRP A 22 -8.80 6.03 1.84
CA TRP A 22 -10.06 6.68 2.16
C TRP A 22 -11.27 5.94 1.58
N ARG A 23 -11.21 5.48 0.33
CA ARG A 23 -12.40 4.94 -0.36
C ARG A 23 -12.81 3.55 0.14
N ILE A 24 -11.87 2.63 0.32
CA ILE A 24 -12.20 1.22 0.59
C ILE A 24 -12.89 1.05 1.95
N PRO A 25 -12.35 1.55 3.08
CA PRO A 25 -13.01 1.44 4.38
C PRO A 25 -14.38 2.11 4.42
N ASN A 26 -14.57 3.17 3.62
CA ASN A 26 -15.85 3.90 3.53
C ASN A 26 -16.81 3.34 2.48
N GLY A 27 -16.49 2.19 1.84
CA GLY A 27 -17.35 1.56 0.83
C GLY A 27 -17.58 2.40 -0.44
N VAL A 28 -16.71 3.37 -0.70
CA VAL A 28 -16.81 4.26 -1.86
C VAL A 28 -16.18 3.58 -3.07
N THR A 29 -16.84 3.65 -4.23
CA THR A 29 -16.31 3.11 -5.49
C THR A 29 -14.94 3.68 -5.82
N LEU A 30 -14.01 2.88 -6.32
CA LEU A 30 -12.70 3.37 -6.78
C LEU A 30 -12.79 4.19 -8.07
N LYS A 31 -13.94 4.16 -8.75
CA LYS A 31 -14.16 4.90 -10.00
C LYS A 31 -14.46 6.38 -9.72
N GLY A 32 -14.14 7.24 -10.69
CA GLY A 32 -14.46 8.66 -10.67
C GLY A 32 -13.29 9.55 -10.25
N ARG A 33 -13.53 10.86 -10.23
CA ARG A 33 -12.50 11.87 -9.93
C ARG A 33 -12.28 12.03 -8.44
N SER A 34 -11.11 12.53 -8.06
CA SER A 34 -10.80 12.91 -6.68
C SER A 34 -11.65 14.11 -6.24
N LEU A 35 -12.20 14.03 -5.03
CA LEU A 35 -13.10 15.01 -4.45
C LEU A 35 -12.52 15.53 -3.14
N CYS A 36 -12.77 16.79 -2.81
CA CYS A 36 -12.50 17.28 -1.47
C CYS A 36 -13.51 16.67 -0.48
N VAL A 37 -13.03 16.10 0.63
CA VAL A 37 -13.90 15.49 1.66
C VAL A 37 -14.81 16.47 2.40
N HIS A 38 -14.52 17.78 2.35
CA HIS A 38 -15.30 18.79 3.05
C HIS A 38 -16.37 19.45 2.17
N CYS A 39 -16.02 19.83 0.95
CA CYS A 39 -16.93 20.55 0.06
C CYS A 39 -17.41 19.73 -1.14
N LEU A 40 -16.93 18.49 -1.28
CA LEU A 40 -17.23 17.60 -2.40
C LEU A 40 -16.91 18.17 -3.79
N HIS A 41 -16.11 19.25 -3.85
CA HIS A 41 -15.67 19.81 -5.11
C HIS A 41 -14.70 18.84 -5.80
N THR A 42 -14.86 18.70 -7.12
CA THR A 42 -13.97 17.90 -7.95
C THR A 42 -12.63 18.59 -8.10
N LEU A 43 -11.56 17.93 -7.64
CA LEU A 43 -10.22 18.50 -7.67
C LEU A 43 -9.66 18.59 -9.09
N ALA A 44 -8.97 19.69 -9.38
CA ALA A 44 -8.23 19.83 -10.63
C ALA A 44 -6.95 18.98 -10.58
N TRP A 45 -6.40 18.64 -11.75
CA TRP A 45 -5.17 17.85 -11.83
C TRP A 45 -3.99 18.52 -11.11
N ILE A 46 -3.95 19.85 -11.09
CA ILE A 46 -2.92 20.64 -10.38
C ILE A 46 -3.02 20.46 -8.86
N ASP A 47 -4.22 20.25 -8.32
CA ASP A 47 -4.41 20.01 -6.89
C ASP A 47 -3.96 18.59 -6.49
N LEU A 48 -3.77 17.71 -7.46
CA LEU A 48 -3.33 16.32 -7.29
C LEU A 48 -1.82 16.13 -7.48
N ILE A 49 -1.05 17.20 -7.72
CA ILE A 49 0.41 17.10 -7.82
C ILE A 49 0.96 16.77 -6.43
N PRO A 50 1.51 15.56 -6.21
CA PRO A 50 1.88 15.08 -4.87
C PRO A 50 2.86 16.02 -4.19
N VAL A 51 2.69 16.23 -2.87
CA VAL A 51 3.49 17.09 -1.98
C VAL A 51 3.47 18.58 -2.35
N VAL A 52 3.73 18.92 -3.61
CA VAL A 52 3.82 20.29 -4.13
C VAL A 52 2.48 21.01 -4.01
N SER A 53 1.36 20.37 -4.36
CA SER A 53 0.05 21.02 -4.28
C SER A 53 -0.28 21.42 -2.83
N PHE A 54 0.03 20.55 -1.86
CA PHE A 54 -0.19 20.81 -0.44
C PHE A 54 0.66 21.97 0.07
N LEU A 55 1.93 22.05 -0.32
CA LEU A 55 2.83 23.13 0.07
C LEU A 55 2.37 24.48 -0.52
N LEU A 56 2.04 24.51 -1.81
CA LEU A 56 1.55 25.72 -2.49
C LEU A 56 0.22 26.21 -1.92
N LEU A 57 -0.68 25.28 -1.57
CA LEU A 57 -1.97 25.59 -0.96
C LEU A 57 -1.89 25.79 0.56
N ARG A 58 -0.69 25.76 1.17
CA ARG A 58 -0.45 25.87 2.62
C ARG A 58 -1.35 24.93 3.44
N PHE A 59 -1.47 23.68 2.98
CA PHE A 59 -2.29 22.64 3.60
C PHE A 59 -3.77 23.03 3.73
N LYS A 60 -4.32 23.79 2.79
CA LYS A 60 -5.74 24.13 2.73
C LYS A 60 -6.33 23.79 1.37
N CYS A 61 -7.60 23.41 1.33
CA CYS A 61 -8.29 23.21 0.07
C CYS A 61 -8.42 24.55 -0.68
N ARG A 62 -8.12 24.56 -1.99
CA ARG A 62 -8.24 25.75 -2.85
C ARG A 62 -9.64 26.37 -2.83
N TYR A 63 -10.67 25.53 -2.71
CA TYR A 63 -12.07 25.94 -2.92
C TYR A 63 -12.79 26.30 -1.62
N CYS A 64 -12.60 25.53 -0.55
CA CYS A 64 -13.30 25.76 0.73
C CYS A 64 -12.39 26.22 1.86
N LEU A 65 -11.07 26.36 1.62
CA LEU A 65 -10.06 26.80 2.59
C LEU A 65 -9.92 25.94 3.86
N GLN A 66 -10.64 24.80 3.91
CA GLN A 66 -10.51 23.83 5.00
C GLN A 66 -9.13 23.19 5.00
N LYS A 67 -8.63 22.88 6.20
CA LYS A 67 -7.30 22.30 6.37
C LYS A 67 -7.25 20.88 5.79
N ILE A 68 -6.20 20.59 5.06
CA ILE A 68 -5.88 19.24 4.58
C ILE A 68 -4.91 18.62 5.57
N SER A 69 -5.16 17.36 5.95
CA SER A 69 -4.32 16.65 6.92
C SER A 69 -2.89 16.45 6.42
N TRP A 70 -1.91 16.60 7.30
CA TRP A 70 -0.49 16.31 7.03
C TRP A 70 -0.23 14.84 6.69
N ARG A 71 -1.18 13.96 7.02
CA ARG A 71 -1.19 12.54 6.67
C ARG A 71 -0.98 12.30 5.16
N TYR A 72 -1.61 13.12 4.32
CA TYR A 72 -1.57 12.94 2.86
C TYR A 72 -0.16 13.12 2.28
N PRO A 73 0.51 14.28 2.45
CA PRO A 73 1.86 14.47 1.92
C PRO A 73 2.90 13.59 2.63
N LEU A 74 2.68 13.24 3.91
CA LEU A 74 3.57 12.31 4.61
C LEU A 74 3.54 10.91 3.99
N LEU A 75 2.35 10.41 3.65
CA LEU A 75 2.20 9.11 2.99
C LEU A 75 2.85 9.11 1.60
N GLU A 76 2.68 10.20 0.83
CA GLU A 76 3.32 10.37 -0.47
C GLU A 76 4.86 10.31 -0.35
N LEU A 77 5.43 11.08 0.59
CA LEU A 77 6.87 11.07 0.85
C LEU A 77 7.36 9.72 1.35
N ALA A 78 6.65 9.08 2.28
CA ALA A 78 7.02 7.77 2.82
C ALA A 78 7.06 6.70 1.72
N THR A 79 6.09 6.72 0.81
CA THR A 79 6.05 5.79 -0.33
C THR A 79 7.22 6.03 -1.29
N ALA A 80 7.53 7.29 -1.60
CA ALA A 80 8.67 7.67 -2.43
C ALA A 80 10.01 7.26 -1.81
N VAL A 81 10.19 7.53 -0.52
CA VAL A 81 11.40 7.13 0.22
C VAL A 81 11.53 5.61 0.29
N ALA A 82 10.44 4.88 0.52
CA ALA A 82 10.46 3.42 0.56
C ALA A 82 10.94 2.80 -0.77
N LEU A 83 10.47 3.30 -1.91
CA LEU A 83 10.93 2.82 -3.22
C LEU A 83 12.39 3.16 -3.51
N VAL A 84 12.83 4.38 -3.17
CA VAL A 84 14.23 4.78 -3.32
C VAL A 84 15.12 3.93 -2.41
N PHE A 85 14.69 3.68 -1.18
CA PHE A 85 15.40 2.82 -0.24
C PHE A 85 15.50 1.38 -0.76
N ALA A 86 14.41 0.81 -1.28
CA ALA A 86 14.42 -0.51 -1.91
C ALA A 86 15.44 -0.60 -3.06
N TRP A 87 15.55 0.46 -3.87
CA TRP A 87 16.55 0.54 -4.94
C TRP A 87 17.99 0.62 -4.45
N ILE A 88 18.25 1.40 -3.39
CA ILE A 88 19.58 1.47 -2.79
C ILE A 88 19.97 0.12 -2.16
N ALA A 89 19.03 -0.54 -1.49
CA ALA A 89 19.27 -1.80 -0.79
C ALA A 89 19.44 -2.99 -1.74
N ARG A 90 18.65 -3.03 -2.83
CA ARG A 90 18.62 -4.13 -3.81
C ARG A 90 18.57 -3.58 -5.23
N PRO A 91 19.67 -2.99 -5.73
CA PRO A 91 19.69 -2.42 -7.08
C PRO A 91 19.51 -3.48 -8.17
N ASP A 92 19.84 -4.74 -7.87
CA ASP A 92 19.64 -5.91 -8.74
C ASP A 92 18.17 -6.12 -9.13
N TYR A 93 17.24 -5.83 -8.21
CA TYR A 93 15.80 -5.97 -8.47
C TYR A 93 15.27 -4.90 -9.43
N PHE A 94 16.07 -3.90 -9.76
CA PHE A 94 15.72 -2.83 -10.70
C PHE A 94 16.30 -3.04 -12.11
N ALA A 95 16.93 -4.19 -12.35
CA ALA A 95 17.42 -4.58 -13.68
C ALA A 95 16.35 -5.29 -14.53
N VAL A 96 15.40 -5.97 -13.90
CA VAL A 96 14.37 -6.77 -14.58
C VAL A 96 12.99 -6.15 -14.37
N PRO A 97 12.18 -5.91 -15.44
CA PRO A 97 10.87 -5.27 -15.32
C PRO A 97 9.89 -6.00 -14.37
N LEU A 98 9.95 -7.34 -14.33
CA LEU A 98 9.12 -8.15 -13.45
C LEU A 98 9.46 -7.91 -11.96
N ASP A 99 10.74 -7.81 -11.62
CA ASP A 99 11.20 -7.53 -10.26
C ASP A 99 10.85 -6.10 -9.83
N VAL A 100 11.01 -5.13 -10.73
CA VAL A 100 10.55 -3.74 -10.48
C VAL A 100 9.06 -3.72 -10.17
N SER A 101 8.24 -4.39 -10.99
CA SER A 101 6.79 -4.46 -10.80
C SER A 101 6.45 -5.11 -9.46
N PHE A 102 7.15 -6.18 -9.09
CA PHE A 102 6.99 -6.83 -7.80
C PHE A 102 7.30 -5.89 -6.62
N VAL A 103 8.43 -5.16 -6.66
CA VAL A 103 8.83 -4.22 -5.59
C VAL A 103 7.84 -3.07 -5.47
N VAL A 104 7.40 -2.48 -6.59
CA VAL A 104 6.45 -1.37 -6.61
C VAL A 104 5.09 -1.79 -6.06
N LEU A 105 4.57 -2.94 -6.51
CA LEU A 105 3.28 -3.45 -6.05
C LEU A 105 3.32 -3.87 -4.57
N SER A 106 4.36 -4.58 -4.13
CA SER A 106 4.49 -5.00 -2.73
C SER A 106 4.63 -3.81 -1.80
N THR A 107 5.46 -2.83 -2.15
CA THR A 107 5.61 -1.58 -1.37
C THR A 107 4.28 -0.84 -1.29
N GLY A 108 3.61 -0.62 -2.43
CA GLY A 108 2.33 0.10 -2.44
C GLY A 108 1.24 -0.62 -1.65
N MET A 109 1.17 -1.95 -1.76
CA MET A 109 0.21 -2.76 -1.03
C MET A 109 0.44 -2.72 0.48
N LEU A 110 1.69 -2.92 0.93
CA LEU A 110 2.03 -2.89 2.36
C LEU A 110 1.83 -1.50 2.96
N VAL A 111 2.18 -0.43 2.25
CA VAL A 111 1.89 0.94 2.70
C VAL A 111 0.39 1.18 2.80
N ALA A 112 -0.40 0.75 1.82
CA ALA A 112 -1.85 0.90 1.87
C ALA A 112 -2.47 0.15 3.06
N LEU A 113 -2.09 -1.10 3.28
CA LEU A 113 -2.57 -1.92 4.39
C LEU A 113 -2.15 -1.37 5.74
N PHE A 114 -0.89 -0.95 5.90
CA PHE A 114 -0.38 -0.33 7.13
C PHE A 114 -1.20 0.90 7.51
N VAL A 115 -1.52 1.75 6.54
CA VAL A 115 -2.25 3.00 6.80
C VAL A 115 -3.73 2.73 7.06
N ILE A 116 -4.36 1.81 6.32
CA ILE A 116 -5.75 1.41 6.61
C ILE A 116 -5.85 0.80 8.01
N ASP A 117 -4.92 -0.07 8.37
CA ASP A 117 -4.88 -0.68 9.69
C ASP A 117 -4.69 0.37 10.78
N HIS A 118 -3.72 1.29 10.63
CA HIS A 118 -3.50 2.37 11.58
C HIS A 118 -4.72 3.29 11.77
N GLU A 119 -5.50 3.57 10.71
CA GLU A 119 -6.65 4.50 10.78
C GLU A 119 -7.97 3.83 11.18
N TYR A 120 -8.22 2.62 10.67
CA TYR A 120 -9.51 1.94 10.77
C TYR A 120 -9.44 0.63 11.55
N GLN A 121 -8.24 0.15 11.90
CA GLN A 121 -8.01 -1.10 12.63
C GLN A 121 -8.68 -2.31 11.94
N ILE A 122 -8.63 -2.32 10.61
CA ILE A 122 -9.17 -3.39 9.77
C ILE A 122 -8.17 -3.75 8.67
N VAL A 123 -8.25 -5.01 8.22
CA VAL A 123 -7.54 -5.53 7.06
C VAL A 123 -8.56 -5.95 6.01
N PRO A 124 -8.84 -5.12 4.98
CA PRO A 124 -9.95 -5.38 4.05
C PRO A 124 -9.70 -6.58 3.14
N ASP A 125 -10.57 -7.58 3.20
CA ASP A 125 -10.52 -8.80 2.36
C ASP A 125 -10.56 -8.50 0.86
N VAL A 126 -11.27 -7.43 0.48
CA VAL A 126 -11.35 -6.95 -0.91
C VAL A 126 -9.98 -6.53 -1.48
N ILE A 127 -9.01 -6.23 -0.61
CA ILE A 127 -7.64 -5.90 -0.98
C ILE A 127 -6.73 -7.12 -0.79
N THR A 128 -6.76 -7.73 0.40
CA THR A 128 -5.77 -8.74 0.79
C THR A 128 -5.89 -10.05 0.03
N LEU A 129 -7.11 -10.58 -0.16
CA LEU A 129 -7.28 -11.87 -0.84
C LEU A 129 -6.85 -11.80 -2.32
N PRO A 130 -7.25 -10.79 -3.11
CA PRO A 130 -6.71 -10.61 -4.45
C PRO A 130 -5.19 -10.40 -4.46
N ALA A 131 -4.64 -9.68 -3.47
CA ALA A 131 -3.19 -9.51 -3.37
C ALA A 131 -2.46 -10.84 -3.21
N ILE A 132 -2.92 -11.71 -2.31
CA ILE A 132 -2.31 -13.03 -2.09
C ILE A 132 -2.22 -13.79 -3.42
N ALA A 133 -3.31 -13.82 -4.19
CA ALA A 133 -3.33 -14.47 -5.50
C ALA A 133 -2.34 -13.82 -6.49
N VAL A 134 -2.34 -12.50 -6.59
CA VAL A 134 -1.43 -11.76 -7.49
C VAL A 134 0.04 -11.99 -7.12
N PHE A 135 0.41 -11.89 -5.84
CA PHE A 135 1.79 -12.09 -5.42
C PHE A 135 2.24 -13.54 -5.54
N MET A 136 1.32 -14.51 -5.38
CA MET A 136 1.62 -15.91 -5.64
C MET A 136 1.98 -16.13 -7.11
N ILE A 137 1.19 -15.56 -8.04
CA ILE A 137 1.47 -15.62 -9.48
C ILE A 137 2.80 -14.93 -9.81
N LEU A 138 3.03 -13.73 -9.25
CA LEU A 138 4.27 -12.98 -9.49
C LEU A 138 5.50 -13.75 -9.00
N GLN A 139 5.45 -14.36 -7.81
CA GLN A 139 6.57 -15.12 -7.28
C GLN A 139 6.86 -16.39 -8.09
N ILE A 140 5.83 -17.09 -8.54
CA ILE A 140 5.98 -18.23 -9.46
C ILE A 140 6.62 -17.76 -10.78
N ALA A 141 6.18 -16.63 -11.32
CA ALA A 141 6.76 -16.06 -12.54
C ALA A 141 8.22 -15.62 -12.38
N ARG A 142 8.64 -15.28 -11.15
CA ARG A 142 10.03 -14.99 -10.77
C ARG A 142 10.86 -16.26 -10.51
N GLY A 143 10.26 -17.45 -10.63
CA GLY A 143 10.93 -18.73 -10.48
C GLY A 143 10.97 -19.29 -9.05
N VAL A 144 10.21 -18.69 -8.11
CA VAL A 144 10.11 -19.23 -6.75
C VAL A 144 9.28 -20.50 -6.76
N GLN A 145 9.74 -21.53 -6.05
CA GLN A 145 9.06 -22.82 -5.99
C GLN A 145 7.72 -22.71 -5.25
N VAL A 146 6.67 -23.32 -5.79
CA VAL A 146 5.34 -23.32 -5.16
C VAL A 146 5.40 -23.91 -3.75
N GLY A 147 6.23 -24.92 -3.52
CA GLY A 147 6.42 -25.53 -2.20
C GLY A 147 6.91 -24.54 -1.15
N SER A 148 7.90 -23.70 -1.46
CA SER A 148 8.40 -22.69 -0.51
C SER A 148 7.37 -21.59 -0.27
N LEU A 149 6.66 -21.15 -1.30
CA LEU A 149 5.57 -20.16 -1.16
C LEU A 149 4.46 -20.65 -0.24
N LEU A 150 4.02 -21.90 -0.41
CA LEU A 150 3.01 -22.50 0.47
C LEU A 150 3.54 -22.67 1.88
N PHE A 151 4.79 -23.09 2.04
CA PHE A 151 5.42 -23.24 3.35
C PHE A 151 5.52 -21.90 4.09
N ALA A 152 6.03 -20.85 3.44
CA ALA A 152 6.14 -19.51 4.00
C ALA A 152 4.76 -18.93 4.36
N ALA A 153 3.76 -19.11 3.49
CA ALA A 153 2.39 -18.69 3.73
C ALA A 153 1.76 -19.41 4.94
N LEU A 154 1.96 -20.73 5.04
CA LEU A 154 1.45 -21.55 6.15
C LEU A 154 2.17 -21.25 7.46
N LEU A 155 3.47 -21.00 7.44
CA LEU A 155 4.22 -20.63 8.64
C LEU A 155 3.77 -19.27 9.17
N ALA A 156 3.77 -18.24 8.33
CA ALA A 156 3.43 -16.88 8.75
C ALA A 156 1.93 -16.77 9.11
N GLY A 157 1.04 -17.32 8.28
CA GLY A 157 -0.39 -17.39 8.57
C GLY A 157 -0.70 -18.25 9.79
N GLY A 158 -0.03 -19.40 9.92
CA GLY A 158 -0.19 -20.32 11.04
C GLY A 158 0.26 -19.73 12.37
N PHE A 159 1.32 -18.92 12.37
CA PHE A 159 1.79 -18.20 13.55
C PHE A 159 0.71 -17.25 14.10
N PHE A 160 0.05 -16.47 13.24
CA PHE A 160 -1.04 -15.59 13.65
C PHE A 160 -2.34 -16.36 13.94
N ALA A 161 -2.63 -17.42 13.20
CA ALA A 161 -3.79 -18.27 13.44
C ALA A 161 -3.70 -18.96 14.81
N ALA A 162 -2.52 -19.43 15.21
CA ALA A 162 -2.29 -19.99 16.53
C ALA A 162 -2.64 -18.96 17.63
N GLN A 163 -2.12 -17.74 17.52
CA GLN A 163 -2.42 -16.66 18.48
C GLN A 163 -3.91 -16.31 18.51
N TYR A 164 -4.57 -16.28 17.35
CA TYR A 164 -6.01 -16.04 17.25
C TYR A 164 -6.81 -17.13 17.98
N VAL A 165 -6.50 -18.40 17.73
CA VAL A 165 -7.19 -19.55 18.35
C VAL A 165 -6.94 -19.61 19.85
N PHE A 166 -5.70 -19.43 20.31
CA PHE A 166 -5.35 -19.43 21.73
C PHE A 166 -5.98 -18.27 22.50
N SER A 167 -6.00 -17.07 21.91
CA SER A 167 -6.57 -15.88 22.55
C SER A 167 -8.08 -15.73 22.37
N LYS A 168 -8.72 -16.60 21.56
CA LYS A 168 -10.11 -16.45 21.09
C LYS A 168 -10.36 -15.07 20.45
N GLY A 169 -9.39 -14.58 19.68
CA GLY A 169 -9.44 -13.28 19.02
C GLY A 169 -9.24 -12.06 19.93
N ARG A 170 -8.76 -12.24 21.17
CA ARG A 170 -8.51 -11.10 22.09
C ARG A 170 -7.18 -10.38 21.84
N TRP A 171 -6.18 -11.10 21.35
CA TRP A 171 -4.85 -10.53 21.12
C TRP A 171 -4.69 -9.99 19.72
N ILE A 172 -5.33 -10.65 18.75
CA ILE A 172 -5.09 -10.42 17.34
C ILE A 172 -6.39 -10.62 16.56
N GLY A 173 -6.55 -9.87 15.47
CA GLY A 173 -7.70 -9.99 14.59
C GLY A 173 -7.57 -11.18 13.64
N ASP A 174 -8.70 -11.58 13.05
CA ASP A 174 -8.72 -12.54 11.93
C ASP A 174 -8.04 -11.95 10.67
N GLY A 175 -8.05 -10.62 10.53
CA GLY A 175 -7.30 -9.86 9.51
C GLY A 175 -5.80 -10.17 9.48
N ASP A 176 -5.17 -10.31 10.65
CA ASP A 176 -3.73 -10.53 10.77
C ASP A 176 -3.29 -11.90 10.25
N ILE A 177 -4.18 -12.91 10.29
CA ILE A 177 -3.93 -14.22 9.69
C ILE A 177 -3.73 -14.06 8.18
N ARG A 178 -4.62 -13.30 7.51
CA ARG A 178 -4.54 -13.02 6.07
C ARG A 178 -3.34 -12.15 5.73
N LEU A 179 -3.01 -11.19 6.58
CA LEU A 179 -1.79 -10.39 6.43
C LEU A 179 -0.53 -11.26 6.54
N GLY A 180 -0.49 -12.19 7.49
CA GLY A 180 0.58 -13.17 7.62
C GLY A 180 0.76 -14.04 6.39
N ILE A 181 -0.33 -14.57 5.84
CA ILE A 181 -0.31 -15.33 4.57
C ILE A 181 0.25 -14.47 3.45
N LEU A 182 -0.23 -13.24 3.30
CA LEU A 182 0.25 -12.30 2.29
C LEU A 182 1.74 -12.01 2.42
N MET A 183 2.22 -11.73 3.64
CA MET A 183 3.64 -11.50 3.90
C MET A 183 4.49 -12.74 3.60
N GLY A 184 4.02 -13.93 3.97
CA GLY A 184 4.68 -15.19 3.65
C GLY A 184 4.84 -15.40 2.14
N VAL A 185 3.79 -15.13 1.36
CA VAL A 185 3.84 -15.19 -0.11
C VAL A 185 4.80 -14.15 -0.69
N ILE A 186 4.75 -12.90 -0.23
CA ILE A 186 5.64 -11.83 -0.69
C ILE A 186 7.12 -12.19 -0.42
N LEU A 187 7.44 -12.73 0.76
CA LEU A 187 8.83 -13.01 1.14
C LEU A 187 9.38 -14.28 0.47
N GLY A 188 8.56 -15.34 0.37
CA GLY A 188 8.84 -16.54 -0.43
C GLY A 188 10.10 -17.33 -0.08
N TRP A 189 10.61 -17.20 1.15
CA TRP A 189 11.81 -17.89 1.66
C TRP A 189 11.57 -19.36 2.02
#